data_AF-X7RYG4-F1
#
_entry.id   AF-X7RYG4-F1
#
_cell.length_a   1.000
_cell.length_b   1.000
_cell.length_c   1.000
_cell.angle_alpha   90.00
_cell.angle_beta   90.00
_cell.angle_gamma   90.00
#
_symmetry.space_group_name_H-M   'P 1'
#
loop_
_entity.id
_entity.type
_entity.pdbx_description
1 polymer ?
#
loop_
_entity_poly.entity_id
_entity_poly.type
_entity_poly.pdbx_seq_one_letter_code
_entity_poly.pdbx_strand_id
1 'polypeptide(L)'
;MKKSIKKFMLFLFLFISSLSFAEIRFKDDVGREIVLEKPLTKVVVASRYNNELIRAIGSIKNVISVDDNTAQDRIYWKRAKQFKL
;
A
#
# COMPACT_ATOMS: atom_id res chain seq x y z
N MET A 1 -24.78 31.76 -8.94
CA MET A 1 -24.26 30.67 -9.81
C MET A 1 -22.74 30.50 -9.78
N LYS A 2 -21.92 31.54 -10.00
CA LYS A 2 -20.44 31.43 -10.08
C LYS A 2 -19.75 30.80 -8.85
N LYS A 3 -20.24 31.04 -7.63
CA LYS A 3 -19.67 30.50 -6.38
C LYS A 3 -19.90 28.98 -6.21
N SER A 4 -21.03 28.47 -6.71
CA SER A 4 -21.36 27.04 -6.69
C SER A 4 -20.48 26.26 -7.67
N ILE A 5 -20.29 26.82 -8.87
CA ILE A 5 -19.42 26.24 -9.91
C ILE A 5 -17.96 26.15 -9.43
N LYS A 6 -17.44 27.19 -8.76
CA LYS A 6 -16.08 27.15 -8.18
C LYS A 6 -15.91 26.06 -7.13
N LYS A 7 -16.90 25.86 -6.25
CA LYS A 7 -16.88 24.78 -5.25
C LYS A 7 -16.93 23.40 -5.91
N PHE A 8 -17.75 23.25 -6.93
CA PHE A 8 -17.83 22.01 -7.70
C PHE A 8 -16.51 21.70 -8.43
N MET A 9 -15.91 22.69 -9.08
CA MET A 9 -14.59 22.52 -9.73
C MET A 9 -13.48 22.19 -8.73
N LEU A 10 -13.50 22.80 -7.54
CA LEU A 10 -12.53 22.50 -6.48
C LEU A 10 -12.70 21.07 -5.97
N PHE A 11 -13.93 20.63 -5.76
CA PHE A 11 -14.25 19.24 -5.39
C PHE A 11 -13.79 18.26 -6.47
N LEU A 12 -14.07 18.56 -7.74
CA LEU A 12 -13.66 17.74 -8.87
C LEU A 12 -12.13 17.65 -8.99
N PHE A 13 -11.42 18.76 -8.80
CA PHE A 13 -9.96 18.78 -8.79
C PHE A 13 -9.36 17.94 -7.65
N LEU A 14 -9.91 18.06 -6.44
CA LEU A 14 -9.52 17.23 -5.29
C LEU A 14 -9.81 15.74 -5.54
N PHE A 15 -10.96 15.44 -6.14
CA PHE A 15 -11.36 14.09 -6.48
C PHE A 15 -10.41 13.46 -7.52
N ILE A 16 -10.11 14.17 -8.61
CA ILE A 16 -9.18 13.69 -9.65
C ILE A 16 -7.76 13.54 -9.09
N SER A 17 -7.32 14.44 -8.21
CA SER A 17 -6.01 14.34 -7.55
C SER A 17 -5.92 13.11 -6.64
N SER A 18 -7.02 12.67 -6.03
CA SER A 18 -7.08 11.43 -5.26
C SER A 18 -7.10 10.16 -6.13
N LEU A 19 -7.45 10.29 -7.41
CA LEU A 19 -7.47 9.21 -8.41
C LEU A 19 -6.11 9.04 -9.12
N SER A 20 -4.98 9.42 -8.49
CA SER A 20 -3.65 9.26 -9.08
C SER A 20 -3.29 7.76 -9.25
N PHE A 21 -3.79 7.16 -10.32
CA PHE A 21 -3.42 5.87 -10.88
C PHE A 21 -2.09 6.05 -11.63
N ALA A 22 -1.01 6.26 -10.88
CA ALA A 22 0.32 6.30 -11.45
C ALA A 22 0.98 4.91 -11.34
N GLU A 23 1.57 4.43 -12.42
CA GLU A 23 2.35 3.19 -12.40
C GLU A 23 3.63 3.35 -11.56
N ILE A 24 4.07 2.25 -10.95
CA ILE A 24 5.41 2.05 -10.43
C ILE A 24 6.07 1.00 -11.31
N ARG A 25 7.21 1.35 -11.91
CA ARG A 25 8.01 0.44 -12.70
C ARG A 25 9.38 0.28 -12.06
N PHE A 26 9.79 -0.94 -11.80
CA PHE A 26 11.10 -1.25 -11.24
C PHE A 26 11.55 -2.64 -11.66
N LYS A 27 12.87 -2.86 -11.62
CA LYS A 27 13.48 -4.17 -11.84
C LYS A 27 13.87 -4.75 -10.49
N ASP A 28 13.55 -6.02 -10.25
CA ASP A 28 13.97 -6.68 -9.02
C ASP A 28 15.39 -7.27 -9.11
N ASP A 29 15.87 -7.84 -8.00
CA ASP A 29 17.25 -8.34 -7.89
C ASP A 29 17.54 -9.55 -8.79
N VAL A 30 16.51 -10.24 -9.31
CA VAL A 30 16.66 -11.34 -10.27
C VAL A 30 16.41 -10.90 -11.72
N GLY A 31 16.23 -9.60 -11.95
CA GLY A 31 16.14 -9.00 -13.27
C GLY A 31 14.75 -8.99 -13.90
N ARG A 32 13.68 -9.26 -13.15
CA ARG A 32 12.30 -9.19 -13.66
C ARG A 32 11.82 -7.74 -13.70
N GLU A 33 11.12 -7.38 -14.77
CA GLU A 33 10.44 -6.09 -14.88
C GLU A 33 9.08 -6.17 -14.17
N ILE A 34 8.88 -5.33 -13.14
CA ILE A 34 7.67 -5.31 -12.33
C ILE A 34 6.93 -3.99 -12.57
N VAL A 35 5.62 -4.09 -12.83
CA VAL A 35 4.72 -2.93 -12.98
C VAL A 35 3.60 -3.07 -11.97
N LEU A 36 3.40 -2.04 -11.14
CA LEU A 36 2.35 -2.00 -10.13
C LEU A 36 1.53 -0.72 -10.24
N GLU A 37 0.22 -0.83 -10.06
CA GLU A 37 -0.68 0.32 -10.02
C GLU A 37 -0.77 0.92 -8.61
N LYS A 38 -0.67 2.25 -8.51
CA LYS A 38 -0.93 2.97 -7.25
C LYS A 38 -2.43 3.24 -7.05
N PRO A 39 -2.90 3.35 -5.79
CA PRO A 39 -2.16 3.05 -4.56
C PRO A 39 -2.19 1.54 -4.22
N LEU A 40 -1.12 1.04 -3.62
CA LEU A 40 -1.09 -0.32 -3.07
C LEU A 40 -1.88 -0.38 -1.76
N THR A 41 -3.06 -1.01 -1.79
CA THR A 41 -3.98 -1.08 -0.63
C THR A 41 -3.99 -2.43 0.08
N LYS A 42 -3.51 -3.49 -0.58
CA LYS A 42 -3.39 -4.84 -0.03
C LYS A 42 -2.07 -5.46 -0.48
N VAL A 43 -1.14 -5.63 0.45
CA VAL A 43 0.17 -6.22 0.19
C VAL A 43 0.45 -7.38 1.13
N VAL A 44 1.13 -8.39 0.59
CA VAL A 44 1.72 -9.50 1.34
C VAL A 44 3.22 -9.26 1.38
N VAL A 45 3.83 -9.42 2.56
CA VAL A 45 5.24 -9.12 2.76
C VAL A 45 5.91 -10.29 3.47
N ALA A 46 6.78 -10.99 2.74
CA ALA A 46 7.43 -12.21 3.19
C ALA A 46 8.73 -12.00 4.00
N SER A 47 9.01 -10.77 4.43
CA SER A 47 10.19 -10.43 5.22
C SER A 47 9.80 -9.58 6.42
N ARG A 48 10.16 -10.03 7.63
CA ARG A 48 9.95 -9.28 8.88
C ARG A 48 10.56 -7.87 8.81
N TYR A 49 11.76 -7.75 8.25
CA TYR A 49 12.45 -6.46 8.15
C TYR A 49 11.70 -5.48 7.24
N ASN A 50 11.17 -5.96 6.12
CA ASN A 50 10.36 -5.13 5.23
C ASN A 50 9.05 -4.70 5.92
N ASN A 51 8.45 -5.59 6.72
CA ASN A 51 7.27 -5.24 7.51
C ASN A 51 7.54 -4.13 8.53
N GLU A 52 8.68 -4.14 9.20
CA GLU A 52 9.07 -3.07 10.12
C GLU A 52 9.36 -1.75 9.39
N LEU A 53 10.01 -1.80 8.23
CA LEU A 53 10.22 -0.61 7.40
C LEU A 53 8.88 0.01 6.97
N ILE A 54 7.95 -0.81 6.49
CA ILE A 54 6.60 -0.38 6.09
C ILE A 54 5.83 0.19 7.28
N ARG A 55 6.03 -0.34 8.49
CA ARG A 55 5.47 0.18 9.73
C ARG A 55 6.06 1.53 10.12
N ALA A 56 7.38 1.70 10.03
CA ALA A 56 8.07 2.94 10.35
C ALA A 56 7.60 4.10 9.46
N ILE A 57 7.28 3.84 8.19
CA ILE A 57 6.71 4.84 7.27
C ILE A 57 5.18 5.00 7.39
N GLY A 58 4.55 4.43 8.43
CA GLY A 58 3.12 4.60 8.71
C GLY A 58 2.16 3.83 7.79
N SER A 59 2.66 2.86 7.01
CA SER A 59 1.87 2.17 5.98
C SER A 59 1.50 0.72 6.33
N ILE A 60 1.74 0.27 7.58
CA ILE A 60 1.45 -1.11 8.01
C ILE A 60 0.00 -1.55 7.81
N LYS A 61 -0.94 -0.60 7.82
CA LYS A 61 -2.38 -0.88 7.59
C LYS A 61 -2.68 -1.51 6.22
N ASN A 62 -1.78 -1.36 5.24
CA ASN A 62 -1.94 -1.95 3.90
C ASN A 62 -1.37 -3.37 3.83
N VAL A 63 -0.60 -3.82 4.84
CA VAL A 63 -0.09 -5.20 4.92
C VAL A 63 -1.17 -6.10 5.48
N ILE A 64 -1.69 -6.99 4.63
CA ILE A 64 -2.78 -7.91 5.01
C ILE A 64 -2.26 -9.25 5.54
N SER A 65 -1.00 -9.57 5.24
CA SER A 65 -0.39 -10.85 5.60
C SER A 65 1.13 -10.75 5.73
N VAL A 66 1.68 -11.52 6.67
CA VAL A 66 3.13 -11.68 6.91
C VAL A 66 3.52 -13.15 6.77
N ASP A 67 4.81 -13.45 6.62
CA ASP A 67 5.32 -14.81 6.55
C ASP A 67 5.10 -15.60 7.87
N ASP A 68 5.21 -16.93 7.76
CA ASP A 68 4.99 -17.87 8.86
C ASP A 68 5.85 -17.62 10.09
N ASN A 69 7.13 -17.29 9.90
CA ASN A 69 8.05 -17.03 11.00
C ASN A 69 7.67 -15.72 11.73
N THR A 70 7.33 -14.69 10.96
CA THR A 70 6.82 -13.42 11.51
C THR A 70 5.49 -13.62 12.25
N ALA A 71 4.58 -14.43 11.72
CA ALA A 71 3.26 -14.67 12.28
C ALA A 71 3.25 -15.37 13.65
N GLN A 72 4.37 -15.98 14.06
CA GLN A 72 4.50 -16.62 15.40
C GLN A 72 4.33 -15.62 16.54
N ASP A 73 4.79 -14.37 16.35
CA ASP A 73 4.62 -13.28 17.29
C ASP A 73 3.23 -12.63 17.14
N ARG A 74 2.21 -13.41 17.52
CA ARG A 74 0.79 -13.04 17.35
C ARG A 74 0.39 -11.79 18.12
N ILE A 75 1.09 -11.48 19.22
CA ILE A 75 0.79 -10.29 20.03
C ILE A 75 1.26 -9.02 19.32
N TYR A 76 2.44 -9.07 18.69
CA TYR A 76 2.98 -7.94 17.95
C TYR A 76 2.31 -7.78 16.57
N TRP A 77 1.93 -8.88 15.92
CA TRP A 77 1.34 -8.91 14.57
C TRP A 77 -0.17 -9.19 14.55
N LYS A 78 -0.92 -8.82 15.60
CA LYS A 78 -2.36 -9.14 15.78
C LYS A 78 -3.27 -8.92 14.58
N ARG A 79 -2.98 -7.95 13.71
CA ARG A 79 -3.82 -7.57 12.57
C ARG A 79 -3.45 -8.29 11.26
N ALA A 80 -2.25 -8.84 11.17
CA ALA A 80 -1.79 -9.52 9.97
C ALA A 80 -2.24 -10.98 9.96
N LYS A 81 -2.68 -11.46 8.80
CA LYS A 81 -2.90 -12.89 8.60
C LYS A 81 -1.57 -13.60 8.36
N GLN A 82 -1.56 -14.90 8.60
CA GLN A 82 -0.45 -15.76 8.21
C GLN A 82 -0.53 -16.05 6.71
N PHE A 83 0.56 -15.77 5.98
CA PHE A 83 0.67 -16.05 4.56
C PHE A 83 1.11 -17.50 4.37
N LYS A 84 0.26 -18.31 3.73
CA LYS A 84 0.60 -19.68 3.33
C LYS A 84 0.84 -19.71 1.83
N LEU A 85 2.02 -20.22 1.43
CA LEU A 85 2.38 -20.52 0.04
C LEU A 85 1.73 -21.83 -0.42
#